data_AF-E6XHD7-F1
#
_entry.id   AF-E6XHD7-F1
#
_cell.length_a   1.000
_cell.length_b   1.000
_cell.length_c   1.000
_cell.angle_alpha   90.00
_cell.angle_beta   90.00
_cell.angle_gamma   90.00
#
_symmetry.space_group_name_H-M   'P 1'
#
loop_
_entity.id
_entity.type
_entity.pdbx_description
1 polymer ?
#
loop_
_entity_poly.entity_id
_entity_poly.type
_entity_poly.pdbx_seq_one_letter_code
_entity_poly.pdbx_strand_id
1 'polypeptide(L)'
;MNSEVLKYVNEHQLSSVMNKTKWCELEKALNGSEDSIPYVRYKLIYDENPNAGFTAVWWHELLEIAETIEWLEVDPFKREWLGRLVADRVTDFSDVVSAQLAQYSIPYSIENGMFRIWGYLRRDESPKCI
;
A
#
# COMPACT_ATOMS: atom_id res chain seq x y z
N MET A 1 -4.14 -8.33 17.31
CA MET A 1 -5.57 -8.33 16.91
C MET A 1 -6.49 -7.95 18.06
N ASN A 2 -6.99 -6.72 18.02
CA ASN A 2 -8.04 -6.20 18.91
C ASN A 2 -9.36 -6.99 18.71
N SER A 3 -10.11 -7.22 19.79
CA SER A 3 -11.39 -7.95 19.75
C SER A 3 -12.44 -7.30 18.85
N GLU A 4 -12.42 -5.97 18.73
CA GLU A 4 -13.33 -5.21 17.87
C GLU A 4 -13.01 -5.40 16.37
N VAL A 5 -11.72 -5.47 16.03
CA VAL A 5 -11.23 -5.78 14.67
C VAL A 5 -11.67 -7.16 14.25
N LEU A 6 -11.46 -8.16 15.11
CA LEU A 6 -11.86 -9.53 14.82
C LEU A 6 -13.38 -9.66 14.61
N LYS A 7 -14.17 -8.96 15.43
CA LYS A 7 -15.63 -8.93 15.28
C LYS A 7 -16.04 -8.36 13.93
N TYR A 8 -15.51 -7.20 13.56
CA TYR A 8 -15.83 -6.56 12.28
C TYR A 8 -15.44 -7.42 11.08
N VAL A 9 -14.23 -7.99 11.10
CA VAL A 9 -13.72 -8.90 10.07
C VAL A 9 -14.67 -10.08 9.86
N ASN A 10 -15.15 -10.69 10.95
CA ASN A 10 -16.09 -11.81 10.88
C ASN A 10 -17.47 -11.39 10.35
N GLU A 11 -18.01 -10.27 10.83
CA GLU A 11 -19.32 -9.74 10.40
C GLU A 11 -19.34 -9.40 8.90
N HIS A 12 -18.23 -8.88 8.38
CA HIS A 12 -18.10 -8.45 6.99
C HIS A 12 -17.42 -9.50 6.09
N GLN A 13 -17.14 -10.70 6.62
CA GLN A 13 -16.52 -11.82 5.90
C GLN A 13 -15.20 -11.45 5.21
N LEU A 14 -14.41 -10.60 5.86
CA LEU A 14 -13.11 -10.17 5.36
C LEU A 14 -12.09 -11.30 5.54
N SER A 15 -11.28 -11.54 4.51
CA SER A 15 -10.20 -12.51 4.55
C SER A 15 -8.86 -11.78 4.66
N SER A 16 -8.14 -11.98 5.78
CA SER A 16 -6.81 -11.40 5.95
C SER A 16 -5.81 -12.08 5.00
N VAL A 17 -5.06 -11.27 4.25
CA VAL A 17 -4.01 -11.74 3.33
C VAL A 17 -2.62 -11.21 3.69
N MET A 18 -2.56 -10.22 4.59
CA MET A 18 -1.33 -9.71 5.18
C MET A 18 -1.34 -9.89 6.69
N ASN A 19 -0.22 -10.40 7.23
CA ASN A 19 0.04 -10.43 8.66
C ASN A 19 1.07 -9.34 9.05
N LYS A 20 1.28 -9.15 10.35
CA LYS A 20 2.22 -8.15 10.86
C LYS A 20 3.64 -8.31 10.28
N THR A 21 4.11 -9.55 10.12
CA THR A 21 5.44 -9.82 9.55
C THR A 21 5.56 -9.30 8.12
N LYS A 22 4.57 -9.57 7.26
CA LYS A 22 4.58 -9.08 5.88
C LYS A 22 4.48 -7.56 5.79
N TRP A 23 3.76 -6.91 6.71
CA TRP A 23 3.74 -5.45 6.79
C TRP A 23 5.12 -4.87 7.15
N CYS A 24 5.87 -5.50 8.05
CA CYS A 24 7.26 -5.11 8.33
C CYS A 24 8.21 -5.42 7.16
N GLU A 25 7.94 -6.48 6.38
CA GLU A 25 8.68 -6.77 5.15
C GLU A 25 8.41 -5.72 4.06
N LEU A 26 7.17 -5.26 3.94
CA LEU A 26 6.80 -4.17 3.04
C LEU A 26 7.56 -2.87 3.36
N GLU A 27 7.66 -2.52 4.64
CA GLU A 27 8.49 -1.38 5.07
C GLU A 27 9.93 -1.55 4.56
N LYS A 28 10.55 -2.72 4.78
CA LYS A 28 11.92 -2.96 4.31
C LYS A 28 12.04 -2.87 2.79
N ALA A 29 11.04 -3.39 2.08
CA ALA A 29 10.98 -3.43 0.62
C ALA A 29 10.93 -2.02 0.01
N LEU A 30 10.20 -1.10 0.65
CA LEU A 30 9.90 0.22 0.09
C LEU A 30 10.65 1.38 0.79
N ASN A 31 11.24 1.15 1.96
CA ASN A 31 12.05 2.13 2.71
C ASN A 31 13.56 1.95 2.49
N GLY A 32 13.98 0.92 1.74
CA GLY A 32 15.38 0.54 1.57
C GLY A 32 16.19 1.38 0.57
N SER A 33 15.55 2.22 -0.25
CA SER A 33 16.22 3.09 -1.22
C SER A 33 16.16 4.56 -0.79
N GLU A 34 17.30 5.18 -0.50
CA GLU A 34 17.41 6.58 -0.08
C GLU A 34 16.78 7.59 -1.07
N ASP A 35 16.60 7.19 -2.34
CA ASP A 35 16.14 8.07 -3.40
C ASP A 35 14.61 8.17 -3.57
N SER A 36 13.82 7.41 -2.82
CA SER A 36 12.37 7.37 -3.01
C SER A 36 11.63 7.11 -1.69
N ILE A 37 11.10 8.17 -1.07
CA ILE A 37 10.01 8.01 -0.11
C ILE A 37 8.75 7.74 -0.94
N PRO A 38 8.14 6.54 -0.85
CA PRO A 38 6.95 6.26 -1.61
C PRO A 38 5.80 7.11 -1.08
N TYR A 39 5.02 7.63 -2.01
CA TYR A 39 3.77 8.29 -1.70
C TYR A 39 2.69 7.22 -1.67
N VAL A 40 1.90 7.21 -0.60
CA VAL A 40 0.90 6.18 -0.36
C VAL A 40 -0.46 6.78 -0.04
N ARG A 41 -1.50 5.99 -0.31
CA ARG A 41 -2.85 6.22 0.19
C ARG A 41 -3.42 4.87 0.65
N TYR A 42 -4.33 4.87 1.60
CA TYR A 42 -4.88 3.63 2.12
C TYR A 42 -6.36 3.78 2.46
N LYS A 43 -7.01 2.63 2.61
CA LYS A 43 -8.37 2.52 3.14
C LYS A 43 -8.35 1.58 4.32
N LEU A 44 -8.97 1.96 5.43
CA LEU A 44 -9.19 1.06 6.54
C LEU A 44 -10.47 0.24 6.32
N ILE A 45 -10.56 -0.92 6.97
CA ILE A 45 -11.71 -1.83 6.85
C ILE A 45 -13.04 -1.18 7.24
N TYR A 46 -13.00 -0.14 8.07
CA TYR A 46 -14.16 0.61 8.57
C TYR A 46 -14.51 1.84 7.74
N ASP A 47 -13.62 2.26 6.84
CA ASP A 47 -13.80 3.49 6.10
C ASP A 47 -14.76 3.27 4.93
N GLU A 48 -15.68 4.20 4.73
CA GLU A 48 -16.50 4.23 3.51
C GLU A 48 -15.65 4.58 2.27
N ASN A 49 -14.69 5.50 2.46
CA ASN A 49 -13.83 6.02 1.41
C ASN A 49 -12.36 6.03 1.88
N PRO A 50 -11.38 5.83 0.97
CA PRO A 50 -9.97 5.94 1.33
C PRO A 50 -9.59 7.33 1.81
N ASN A 51 -8.41 7.44 2.42
CA ASN A 51 -7.84 8.74 2.75
C ASN A 51 -7.67 9.61 1.48
N ALA A 52 -7.79 10.93 1.68
CA ALA A 52 -7.75 11.88 0.57
C ALA A 52 -6.32 12.09 0.06
N GLY A 53 -6.06 11.65 -1.17
CA GLY A 53 -4.80 11.89 -1.87
C GLY A 53 -3.65 10.98 -1.42
N PHE A 54 -2.53 11.09 -2.13
CA PHE A 54 -1.30 10.38 -1.81
C PHE A 54 -0.41 11.25 -0.91
N THR A 55 0.15 10.66 0.14
CA THR A 55 1.04 11.33 1.11
C THR A 55 2.31 10.55 1.30
N ALA A 56 3.42 11.22 1.66
CA ALA A 56 4.62 10.52 2.09
C ALA A 56 4.28 9.53 3.23
N VAL A 57 4.80 8.31 3.14
CA VAL A 57 4.52 7.28 4.14
C VAL A 57 5.32 7.50 5.41
N TRP A 58 4.64 7.41 6.56
CA TRP A 58 5.26 7.36 7.88
C TRP A 58 5.14 5.93 8.40
N TRP A 59 6.17 5.11 8.14
CA TRP A 59 6.11 3.66 8.36
C TRP A 59 5.73 3.25 9.77
N HIS A 60 6.28 3.94 10.78
CA HIS A 60 5.94 3.68 12.18
C HIS A 60 4.43 3.80 12.44
N GLU A 61 3.81 4.90 11.99
CA GLU A 61 2.36 5.13 12.16
C GLU A 61 1.53 4.12 11.34
N LEU A 62 1.97 3.83 10.12
CA LEU A 62 1.30 2.85 9.26
C LEU A 62 1.30 1.45 9.89
N LEU A 63 2.41 1.04 10.51
CA LEU A 63 2.52 -0.25 11.18
C LEU A 63 1.66 -0.35 12.46
N GLU A 64 1.36 0.76 13.13
CA GLU A 64 0.43 0.78 14.26
C GLU A 64 -1.00 0.46 13.84
N ILE A 65 -1.40 0.87 12.64
CA ILE A 65 -2.75 0.66 12.09
C ILE A 65 -2.82 -0.51 11.10
N ALA A 66 -1.72 -1.21 10.82
CA ALA A 66 -1.64 -2.21 9.75
C ALA A 66 -2.66 -3.36 9.86
N GLU A 67 -3.12 -3.69 11.07
CA GLU A 67 -4.17 -4.71 11.29
C GLU A 67 -5.56 -4.28 10.81
N THR A 68 -5.78 -2.99 10.54
CA THR A 68 -7.06 -2.43 10.08
C THR A 68 -7.03 -1.92 8.65
N ILE A 69 -5.87 -1.97 7.98
CA ILE A 69 -5.75 -1.57 6.57
C ILE A 69 -6.42 -2.60 5.67
N GLU A 70 -7.45 -2.19 4.94
CA GLU A 70 -8.07 -3.00 3.89
C GLU A 70 -7.13 -3.13 2.69
N TRP A 71 -6.61 -1.99 2.22
CA TRP A 71 -5.59 -1.94 1.18
C TRP A 71 -4.74 -0.67 1.30
N LEU A 72 -3.51 -0.74 0.79
CA LEU A 72 -2.54 0.34 0.69
C LEU A 72 -2.13 0.48 -0.77
N GLU A 73 -2.31 1.66 -1.35
CA GLU A 73 -1.80 1.98 -2.68
C GLU A 73 -0.49 2.76 -2.61
N VAL A 74 0.44 2.37 -3.46
CA VAL A 74 1.76 2.99 -3.62
C VAL A 74 1.83 3.64 -4.99
N ASP A 75 2.21 4.92 -5.02
CA ASP A 75 2.52 5.66 -6.24
C ASP A 75 3.99 5.40 -6.63
N PRO A 76 4.25 4.73 -7.77
CA PRO A 76 5.61 4.43 -8.22
C PRO A 76 6.29 5.61 -8.91
N PHE A 77 5.61 6.75 -9.09
CA PHE A 77 6.14 7.88 -9.87
C PHE A 77 6.76 8.94 -8.96
N LYS A 78 8.07 9.15 -9.10
CA LYS A 78 8.74 10.31 -8.51
C LYS A 78 8.58 11.50 -9.44
N ARG A 79 7.99 12.58 -8.93
CA ARG A 79 7.77 13.83 -9.68
C ARG A 79 8.67 14.91 -9.10
N GLU A 80 9.61 15.41 -9.91
CA GLU A 80 10.56 16.45 -9.53
C GLU A 80 10.22 17.74 -10.27
N TRP A 81 9.91 18.79 -9.48
CA TRP A 81 9.66 20.12 -10.04
C TRP A 81 10.97 20.78 -10.46
N LEU A 82 11.16 20.98 -11.77
CA LEU A 82 12.40 21.54 -12.33
C LEU A 82 12.32 23.06 -12.57
N GLY A 83 11.21 23.70 -12.19
CA GLY A 83 11.00 25.14 -12.35
C GLY A 83 9.86 25.48 -13.32
N ARG A 84 9.46 26.76 -13.35
CA ARG A 84 8.25 27.24 -14.05
C ARG A 84 8.25 27.05 -15.58
N LEU A 85 9.42 26.87 -16.20
CA LEU A 85 9.59 26.79 -17.66
C LEU A 85 10.04 25.41 -18.17
N VAL A 86 10.24 24.44 -17.27
CA VAL A 86 10.67 23.09 -17.60
C VAL A 86 9.57 22.15 -17.12
N ALA A 87 9.15 21.22 -17.98
CA ALA A 87 8.18 20.20 -17.57
C ALA A 87 8.74 19.38 -16.40
N ASP A 88 7.88 19.05 -15.44
CA ASP A 88 8.26 18.21 -14.31
C ASP A 88 8.89 16.90 -14.81
N ARG A 89 10.00 16.51 -14.18
CA ARG A 89 10.61 15.22 -14.47
C ARG A 89 9.82 14.15 -13.72
N VAL A 90 9.23 13.23 -14.47
CA VAL A 90 8.59 12.03 -13.92
C VAL A 90 9.53 10.86 -14.13
N THR A 91 9.95 10.23 -13.03
CA THR A 91 10.73 8.99 -13.07
C THR A 91 9.82 7.86 -12.59
N ASP A 92 9.71 6.81 -13.41
CA ASP A 92 8.90 5.62 -13.13
C ASP A 92 9.74 4.57 -12.40
N PHE A 93 9.30 4.18 -11.20
CA PHE A 93 9.92 3.14 -10.38
C PHE A 93 9.09 1.84 -10.33
N SER A 94 8.13 1.65 -11.23
CA SER A 94 7.23 0.47 -11.24
C SER A 94 7.98 -0.86 -11.25
N ASP A 95 9.05 -0.97 -12.03
CA ASP A 95 9.89 -2.18 -12.08
C ASP A 95 10.58 -2.45 -10.74
N VAL A 96 11.04 -1.40 -10.05
CA VAL A 96 11.66 -1.52 -8.73
C VAL A 96 10.63 -1.95 -7.69
N VAL A 97 9.46 -1.31 -7.67
CA VAL A 97 8.38 -1.62 -6.74
C VAL A 97 7.89 -3.06 -6.95
N SER A 98 7.63 -3.47 -8.18
CA SER A 98 7.17 -4.84 -8.49
C SER A 98 8.21 -5.90 -8.09
N ALA A 99 9.50 -5.66 -8.34
CA ALA A 99 10.57 -6.57 -7.95
C ALA A 99 10.68 -6.71 -6.42
N GLN A 100 10.57 -5.60 -5.69
CA GLN A 100 10.58 -5.59 -4.22
C GLN A 100 9.37 -6.34 -3.64
N LEU A 101 8.16 -6.09 -4.15
CA LEU A 101 6.96 -6.81 -3.69
C LEU A 101 7.04 -8.31 -3.98
N ALA A 102 7.55 -8.70 -5.16
CA ALA A 102 7.76 -10.09 -5.52
C ALA A 102 8.80 -10.77 -4.62
N GLN A 103 9.91 -10.10 -4.29
CA GLN A 103 10.96 -10.61 -3.41
C GLN A 103 10.43 -11.02 -2.04
N TYR A 104 9.48 -10.25 -1.49
CA TYR A 104 8.85 -10.53 -0.20
C TYR A 104 7.52 -11.30 -0.31
N SER A 105 7.15 -11.75 -1.51
CA SER A 105 5.87 -12.44 -1.78
C SER A 105 4.66 -11.66 -1.23
N ILE A 106 4.67 -10.33 -1.39
CA ILE A 106 3.62 -9.43 -0.92
C ILE A 106 2.50 -9.41 -1.97
N PRO A 107 1.25 -9.74 -1.62
CA PRO A 107 0.15 -9.76 -2.57
C PRO A 107 -0.25 -8.34 -3.00
N TYR A 108 -0.32 -8.08 -4.30
CA TYR A 108 -0.72 -6.79 -4.83
C TYR A 108 -1.54 -6.90 -6.13
N SER A 109 -2.22 -5.83 -6.51
CA SER A 109 -2.77 -5.62 -7.85
C SER A 109 -2.34 -4.26 -8.39
N ILE A 110 -2.44 -4.07 -9.71
CA ILE A 110 -2.23 -2.76 -10.33
C ILE A 110 -3.58 -2.12 -10.60
N GLU A 111 -3.85 -0.99 -9.96
CA GLU A 111 -5.11 -0.26 -10.05
C GLU A 111 -4.82 1.18 -10.52
N ASN A 112 -5.27 1.55 -11.71
CA ASN A 112 -5.00 2.86 -12.32
C ASN A 112 -3.50 3.26 -12.35
N GLY A 113 -2.61 2.27 -12.57
CA GLY A 113 -1.16 2.48 -12.59
C GLY A 113 -0.50 2.56 -11.20
N MET A 114 -1.27 2.34 -10.13
CA MET A 114 -0.78 2.31 -8.75
C MET A 114 -0.71 0.87 -8.24
N PHE A 115 0.25 0.60 -7.36
CA PHE A 115 0.39 -0.72 -6.74
C PHE A 115 -0.50 -0.81 -5.52
N ARG A 116 -1.61 -1.55 -5.61
CA ARG A 116 -2.51 -1.80 -4.47
C ARG A 116 -2.12 -3.08 -3.76
N ILE A 117 -1.56 -2.94 -2.57
CA ILE A 117 -1.23 -4.01 -1.64
C ILE A 117 -2.44 -4.28 -0.76
N TRP A 118 -2.86 -5.54 -0.68
CA TRP A 118 -4.08 -5.92 0.02
C TRP A 118 -3.78 -6.34 1.45
N GLY A 119 -4.49 -5.77 2.44
CA GLY A 119 -4.48 -6.25 3.82
C GLY A 119 -5.60 -7.25 4.08
N TYR A 120 -6.79 -6.93 3.58
CA TYR A 120 -7.97 -7.80 3.60
C TYR A 120 -8.62 -7.86 2.22
N LEU A 121 -9.22 -9.00 1.91
CA LEU A 121 -10.06 -9.19 0.73
C LEU A 121 -11.53 -9.28 1.13
N ARG A 122 -12.39 -8.56 0.41
CA ARG A 122 -13.83 -8.80 0.40
C ARG A 122 -14.14 -9.96 -0.56
N ARG A 123 -15.28 -10.63 -0.37
CA ARG A 123 -15.67 -11.82 -1.17
C ARG A 123 -15.59 -11.64 -2.70
N ASP A 124 -15.80 -10.42 -3.18
CA ASP A 124 -15.81 -10.11 -4.62
C ASP A 124 -14.49 -9.49 -5.11
N GLU A 125 -13.52 -9.29 -4.22
CA GLU A 125 -12.23 -8.67 -4.52
C GLU A 125 -11.14 -9.75 -4.53
N SER A 126 -10.48 -9.91 -5.68
CA SER A 126 -9.34 -10.81 -5.82
C SER A 126 -8.15 -10.06 -6.41
N PRO A 127 -6.95 -10.16 -5.80
CA PRO A 127 -5.75 -9.63 -6.41
C PRO A 127 -5.48 -10.42 -7.69
N LYS A 128 -5.47 -9.73 -8.83
CA LYS A 128 -5.23 -10.35 -10.14
C LYS A 128 -3.76 -10.64 -10.40
N CYS A 129 -2.86 -10.11 -9.59
CA CYS A 129 -1.41 -10.32 -9.72
C CYS A 129 -0.90 -11.06 -8.47
N ILE A 130 -0.09 -12.08 -8.69
CA ILE A 130 0.55 -12.93 -7.68
C ILE A 130 2.05 -12.82 -7.90
#